data_AF-A0A5B7EFR5-F1
#
_entry.id   AF-A0A5B7EFR5-F1
#
_cell.length_a   1.000
_cell.length_b   1.000
_cell.length_c   1.000
_cell.angle_alpha   90.00
_cell.angle_beta   90.00
_cell.angle_gamma   90.00
#
_symmetry.space_group_name_H-M   'P 1'
#
loop_
_entity.id
_entity.type
_entity.pdbx_description
1 polymer ?
#
loop_
_entity_poly.entity_id
_entity_poly.type
_entity_poly.pdbx_seq_one_letter_code
_entity_poly.pdbx_strand_id
1 'polypeptide(L)'
;MATISFLIDNIVLICFGGRMYLQGYFGNYHWGLQLFFWVVIPTLLVIFSAAFCQWVAPSAAGSGIPEMKTILRGVVLKEYLTWKTLLAKMVSLAAALGSGLPLGKEGPVMHMASIVATMLTKTLRYIKGTIENDARSTDLLAAACTMGVAVSYAAPIGGELPPPPSCLQSM
;
A
#
# COMPACT_ATOMS: atom_id res chain seq x y z
N MET A 1 -0.75 -4.37 -11.46
CA MET A 1 -1.42 -3.83 -10.25
C MET A 1 -2.48 -4.74 -9.70
N ALA A 2 -3.41 -5.24 -10.52
CA ALA A 2 -4.43 -6.18 -10.07
C ALA A 2 -3.86 -7.39 -9.31
N THR A 3 -2.75 -7.96 -9.79
CA THR A 3 -2.04 -9.06 -9.11
C THR A 3 -1.52 -8.70 -7.72
N ILE A 4 -0.99 -7.49 -7.54
CA ILE A 4 -0.49 -7.00 -6.24
C ILE A 4 -1.66 -6.78 -5.28
N SER A 5 -2.76 -6.15 -5.73
CA SER A 5 -3.95 -6.01 -4.87
C SER A 5 -4.51 -7.37 -4.49
N PHE A 6 -4.66 -8.28 -5.45
CA PHE A 6 -5.15 -9.63 -5.18
C PHE A 6 -4.26 -10.36 -4.17
N LEU A 7 -2.93 -10.23 -4.29
CA LEU A 7 -2.00 -10.81 -3.32
C LEU A 7 -2.19 -10.23 -1.92
N ILE A 8 -2.29 -8.91 -1.78
CA ILE A 8 -2.54 -8.25 -0.49
C ILE A 8 -3.86 -8.72 0.11
N ASP A 9 -4.93 -8.76 -0.70
CA ASP A 9 -6.26 -9.19 -0.28
C ASP A 9 -6.25 -10.66 0.19
N ASN A 10 -5.54 -11.56 -0.50
CA ASN A 10 -5.37 -12.95 -0.07
C ASN A 10 -4.59 -13.06 1.25
N ILE A 11 -3.50 -12.29 1.42
CA ILE A 11 -2.73 -12.31 2.67
C ILE A 11 -3.58 -11.78 3.83
N VAL A 12 -4.35 -10.71 3.61
CA VAL A 12 -5.27 -10.15 4.60
C VAL A 12 -6.31 -11.19 5.02
N LEU A 13 -6.92 -11.88 4.04
CA LEU A 13 -7.90 -12.94 4.30
C LEU A 13 -7.32 -14.09 5.12
N ILE A 14 -6.11 -14.56 4.79
CA ILE A 14 -5.42 -15.60 5.56
C ILE A 14 -5.15 -15.14 6.99
N CYS A 15 -4.68 -13.90 7.16
CA CYS A 15 -4.32 -13.36 8.46
C CYS A 15 -5.56 -13.13 9.35
N PHE A 16 -6.61 -12.54 8.79
CA PHE A 16 -7.88 -12.30 9.46
C PHE A 16 -8.61 -13.61 9.78
N GLY A 17 -8.61 -14.57 8.85
CA GLY A 17 -9.16 -15.91 9.05
C GLY A 17 -8.41 -16.68 10.14
N GLY A 18 -7.07 -16.58 10.17
CA GLY A 18 -6.25 -17.15 11.24
C GLY A 18 -6.58 -16.58 12.61
N ARG A 19 -6.81 -15.26 12.71
CA ARG A 19 -7.25 -14.60 13.95
C ARG A 19 -8.62 -15.11 14.40
N MET A 20 -9.60 -15.13 13.50
CA MET A 20 -10.95 -15.64 13.77
C MET A 20 -10.93 -17.11 14.23
N TYR A 21 -10.11 -17.94 13.60
CA TYR A 21 -9.93 -19.34 13.95
C TYR A 21 -9.34 -19.52 15.36
N LEU A 22 -8.25 -18.81 15.67
CA LEU A 22 -7.66 -18.83 17.02
C LEU A 22 -8.66 -18.34 18.08
N GLN A 23 -9.40 -17.26 17.80
CA GLN A 23 -10.39 -16.72 18.73
C GLN A 23 -11.55 -17.70 18.97
N GLY A 24 -12.01 -18.40 17.92
CA GLY A 24 -13.03 -19.45 18.04
C GLY A 24 -12.56 -20.66 18.85
N TYR A 25 -11.28 -21.01 18.76
CA TYR A 25 -10.70 -22.12 19.54
C TYR A 25 -10.67 -21.81 21.04
N PHE A 26 -10.24 -20.60 21.43
CA PHE A 26 -10.10 -20.20 22.84
C PHE A 26 -11.41 -19.68 23.48
N GLY A 27 -12.44 -19.36 22.68
CA GLY A 27 -13.73 -18.86 23.16
C GLY A 27 -14.51 -19.81 24.05
N ASN A 28 -14.24 -21.12 23.99
CA ASN A 28 -14.99 -22.14 24.74
C ASN A 28 -14.49 -22.39 26.18
N TYR A 29 -13.37 -21.78 26.59
CA TYR A 29 -12.77 -22.04 27.91
C TYR A 29 -13.26 -21.06 28.99
N HIS A 30 -13.01 -19.76 28.83
CA HIS A 30 -13.44 -18.72 29.79
C HIS A 30 -13.57 -17.35 29.12
N TRP A 31 -14.61 -16.59 29.48
CA TRP A 31 -14.90 -15.25 28.94
C TRP A 31 -13.75 -14.24 29.13
N GLY A 32 -13.04 -14.29 30.26
CA GLY A 32 -11.90 -13.39 30.54
C GLY A 32 -10.68 -13.68 29.66
N LEU A 33 -10.37 -14.96 29.41
CA LEU A 33 -9.30 -15.38 28.50
C LEU A 33 -9.63 -14.99 27.06
N GLN A 34 -10.90 -15.12 26.65
CA GLN A 34 -11.35 -14.68 25.33
C GLN A 34 -11.10 -13.19 25.12
N LEU A 35 -11.42 -12.33 26.08
CA LEU A 35 -11.17 -10.87 25.97
C LEU A 35 -9.68 -10.56 25.89
N PHE A 36 -8.85 -11.25 26.68
CA PHE A 36 -7.40 -11.08 26.64
C PHE A 36 -6.84 -11.42 25.26
N PHE A 37 -7.18 -12.58 24.69
CA PHE A 37 -6.75 -12.97 23.34
C PHE A 37 -7.37 -12.12 22.24
N TRP A 38 -8.58 -11.59 22.45
CA TRP A 38 -9.24 -10.69 21.52
C TRP A 38 -8.45 -9.39 21.31
N VAL A 39 -7.85 -8.86 22.38
CA VAL A 39 -7.05 -7.63 22.33
C VAL A 39 -5.59 -7.91 21.99
N VAL A 40 -4.97 -8.91 22.62
CA VAL A 40 -3.53 -9.15 22.51
C VAL A 40 -3.11 -9.56 21.10
N ILE A 41 -3.87 -10.43 20.43
CA ILE A 41 -3.53 -10.90 19.08
C ILE A 41 -3.44 -9.73 18.07
N PRO A 42 -4.47 -8.88 17.89
CA PRO A 42 -4.38 -7.76 16.96
C PRO A 42 -3.32 -6.72 17.37
N THR A 43 -3.15 -6.46 18.67
CA THR A 43 -2.12 -5.52 19.14
C THR A 43 -0.71 -6.01 18.78
N LEU A 44 -0.40 -7.28 19.00
CA LEU A 44 0.89 -7.86 18.60
C LEU A 44 1.13 -7.79 17.09
N LEU A 45 0.09 -8.06 16.30
CA LEU A 45 0.16 -7.98 14.84
C LEU A 45 0.47 -6.57 14.34
N VAL A 46 -0.14 -5.56 14.95
CA VAL A 46 0.11 -4.14 14.62
C VAL A 46 1.50 -3.70 15.05
N ILE A 47 1.94 -4.09 16.25
CA ILE A 47 3.30 -3.78 16.72
C ILE A 47 4.33 -4.41 15.79
N PHE A 48 4.12 -5.66 15.38
CA PHE A 48 4.98 -6.34 14.41
C PHE A 48 5.01 -5.60 13.06
N SER A 49 3.85 -5.18 12.55
CA SER A 49 3.75 -4.40 11.31
C SER A 49 4.53 -3.08 11.41
N ALA A 50 4.34 -2.32 12.48
CA ALA A 50 5.00 -1.04 12.70
C ALA A 50 6.52 -1.20 12.85
N ALA A 51 6.97 -2.18 13.64
CA ALA A 51 8.39 -2.48 13.83
C ALA A 51 9.04 -2.91 12.51
N PHE A 52 8.39 -3.75 11.72
CA PHE A 52 8.88 -4.18 10.41
C PHE A 52 9.01 -3.00 9.44
N CYS A 53 8.02 -2.11 9.41
CA CYS A 53 8.05 -0.91 8.58
C CYS A 53 9.23 -0.01 8.94
N GLN A 54 9.41 0.28 10.23
CA GLN A 54 10.50 1.14 10.72
C GLN A 54 11.88 0.53 10.50
N TRP A 55 12.01 -0.79 10.64
CA TRP A 55 13.29 -1.48 10.47
C TRP A 55 13.73 -1.58 9.01
N VAL A 56 12.81 -1.82 8.07
CA VAL A 56 13.15 -1.98 6.65
C VAL A 56 13.31 -0.64 5.94
N ALA A 57 12.33 0.26 6.10
CA ALA A 57 12.37 1.57 5.48
C ALA A 57 11.40 2.53 6.20
N PRO A 58 11.90 3.48 7.02
CA PRO A 58 11.03 4.47 7.67
C PRO A 58 10.26 5.32 6.64
N SER A 59 10.79 5.49 5.44
CA SER A 59 10.12 6.17 4.32
C SER A 59 8.89 5.43 3.78
N ALA A 60 8.67 4.16 4.14
CA ALA A 60 7.46 3.43 3.75
C ALA A 60 6.27 3.72 4.70
N ALA A 61 6.50 4.41 5.82
CA ALA A 61 5.48 4.71 6.80
C ALA A 61 4.43 5.68 6.23
N GLY A 62 3.16 5.43 6.58
CA GLY A 62 2.05 6.29 6.18
C GLY A 62 1.51 6.01 4.77
N SER A 63 0.68 6.95 4.30
CA SER A 63 -0.15 6.75 3.12
C SER A 63 0.65 6.79 1.81
N GLY A 64 1.57 7.75 1.65
CA GLY A 64 2.26 8.00 0.37
C GLY A 64 1.57 9.00 -0.55
N ILE A 65 0.39 9.51 -0.15
CA ILE A 65 -0.35 10.56 -0.85
C ILE A 65 0.41 11.90 -0.85
N PRO A 66 0.77 12.48 0.31
CA PRO A 66 1.40 13.80 0.33
C PRO A 66 2.76 13.80 -0.38
N GLU A 67 3.50 12.69 -0.29
CA GLU A 67 4.78 12.53 -0.98
C GLU A 67 4.58 12.44 -2.50
N MET A 68 3.53 11.74 -2.95
CA MET A 68 3.19 11.72 -4.37
C MET A 68 2.82 13.11 -4.90
N LYS A 69 2.06 13.90 -4.13
CA LYS A 69 1.76 15.30 -4.49
C LYS A 69 3.04 16.11 -4.71
N THR A 70 4.04 15.94 -3.85
CA THR A 70 5.32 16.66 -3.99
C THR A 70 6.09 16.21 -5.24
N ILE A 71 6.03 14.92 -5.57
CA ILE A 71 6.68 14.37 -6.77
C ILE A 71 6.01 14.90 -8.05
N LEU A 72 4.67 14.96 -8.08
CA LEU A 72 3.92 15.53 -9.22
C LEU A 72 4.16 17.03 -9.40
N ARG A 73 4.55 17.75 -8.33
CA ARG A 73 4.98 19.15 -8.40
C ARG A 73 6.44 19.33 -8.84
N GLY A 74 7.15 18.24 -9.14
CA GLY A 74 8.52 18.26 -9.66
C GLY A 74 9.61 18.04 -8.60
N VAL A 75 9.25 17.77 -7.33
CA VAL A 75 10.24 17.47 -6.28
C VAL A 75 10.45 15.95 -6.20
N VAL A 76 11.52 15.46 -6.82
CA VAL A 76 11.80 14.01 -6.90
C VAL A 76 12.50 13.51 -5.64
N LEU A 77 11.79 12.75 -4.79
CA LEU A 77 12.38 12.04 -3.66
C LEU A 77 12.90 10.65 -4.08
N LYS A 78 14.20 10.55 -4.37
CA LYS A 78 14.82 9.29 -4.85
C LYS A 78 14.70 8.12 -3.88
N GLU A 79 14.69 8.38 -2.56
CA GLU A 79 14.61 7.33 -1.53
C GLU A 79 13.21 6.71 -1.41
N TYR A 80 12.18 7.46 -1.80
CA TYR A 80 10.77 7.06 -1.67
C TYR A 80 10.36 5.98 -2.70
N LEU A 81 11.01 5.96 -3.87
CA LEU A 81 10.73 5.02 -4.97
C LEU A 81 11.71 3.83 -5.03
N THR A 82 11.95 3.18 -3.89
CA THR A 82 12.88 2.05 -3.80
C THR A 82 12.12 0.72 -3.79
N TRP A 83 12.68 -0.35 -4.38
CA TRP A 83 12.07 -1.68 -4.31
C TRP A 83 11.85 -2.19 -2.87
N LYS A 84 12.75 -1.80 -1.96
CA LYS A 84 12.65 -2.11 -0.53
C LYS A 84 11.41 -1.49 0.12
N THR A 85 11.04 -0.24 -0.24
CA THR A 85 9.85 0.43 0.31
C THR A 85 8.58 -0.25 -0.15
N LEU A 86 8.52 -0.74 -1.40
CA LEU A 86 7.40 -1.52 -1.91
C LEU A 86 7.16 -2.79 -1.09
N LEU A 87 8.19 -3.62 -0.90
CA LEU A 87 8.06 -4.87 -0.14
C LEU A 87 7.70 -4.60 1.33
N ALA A 88 8.36 -3.62 1.96
CA ALA A 88 8.06 -3.21 3.32
C ALA A 88 6.59 -2.83 3.47
N LYS A 89 6.09 -2.00 2.56
CA LYS A 89 4.72 -1.47 2.58
C LYS A 89 3.68 -2.54 2.31
N MET A 90 3.93 -3.48 1.40
CA MET A 90 3.02 -4.60 1.15
C MET A 90 2.82 -5.46 2.42
N VAL A 91 3.92 -5.84 3.08
CA VAL A 91 3.86 -6.71 4.26
C VAL A 91 3.26 -5.97 5.46
N SER A 92 3.69 -4.74 5.71
CA SER A 92 3.17 -3.94 6.83
C SER A 92 1.68 -3.65 6.65
N LEU A 93 1.25 -3.29 5.44
CA LEU A 93 -0.16 -3.04 5.14
C LEU A 93 -1.01 -4.31 5.30
N ALA A 94 -0.54 -5.45 4.79
CA ALA A 94 -1.27 -6.71 4.91
C ALA A 94 -1.43 -7.14 6.37
N ALA A 95 -0.39 -7.00 7.19
CA ALA A 95 -0.44 -7.28 8.62
C ALA A 95 -1.35 -6.29 9.38
N ALA A 96 -1.31 -5.00 9.03
CA ALA A 96 -2.15 -3.98 9.65
C ALA A 96 -3.64 -4.19 9.33
N LEU A 97 -3.98 -4.46 8.07
CA LEU A 97 -5.35 -4.77 7.66
C LEU A 97 -5.83 -6.13 8.20
N GLY A 98 -4.95 -7.14 8.19
CA GLY A 98 -5.22 -8.46 8.76
C GLY A 98 -5.52 -8.45 10.26
N SER A 99 -5.00 -7.44 10.99
CA SER A 99 -5.32 -7.23 12.41
C SER A 99 -6.75 -6.75 12.65
N GLY A 100 -7.45 -6.28 11.60
CA GLY A 100 -8.82 -5.75 11.68
C GLY A 100 -8.92 -4.27 12.02
N LEU A 101 -7.82 -3.50 11.88
CA LEU A 101 -7.88 -2.05 12.01
C LEU A 101 -8.67 -1.43 10.83
N PRO A 102 -9.51 -0.41 11.07
CA PRO A 102 -10.25 0.29 10.03
C PRO A 102 -9.34 1.25 9.24
N LEU A 103 -8.35 0.69 8.53
CA LEU A 103 -7.43 1.43 7.67
C LEU A 103 -7.82 1.25 6.20
N GLY A 104 -7.65 2.30 5.40
CA GLY A 104 -7.82 2.24 3.95
C GLY A 104 -6.55 1.76 3.24
N LYS A 105 -6.70 0.93 2.21
CA LYS A 105 -5.59 0.50 1.32
C LYS A 105 -5.31 1.47 0.16
N GLU A 106 -6.17 2.45 -0.06
CA GLU A 106 -6.17 3.34 -1.23
C GLU A 106 -4.85 4.10 -1.42
N GLY A 107 -4.42 4.82 -0.39
CA GLY A 107 -3.18 5.59 -0.38
C GLY A 107 -1.92 4.72 -0.56
N PRO A 108 -1.74 3.66 0.23
CA PRO A 108 -0.64 2.74 0.06
C PRO A 108 -0.59 2.09 -1.34
N VAL A 109 -1.74 1.72 -1.91
CA VAL A 109 -1.82 1.09 -3.24
C VAL A 109 -1.46 2.06 -4.36
N MET A 110 -1.88 3.33 -4.31
CA MET A 110 -1.41 4.32 -5.29
C MET A 110 0.10 4.55 -5.20
N HIS A 111 0.66 4.55 -3.98
CA HIS A 111 2.09 4.70 -3.81
C HIS A 111 2.85 3.49 -4.37
N MET A 112 2.42 2.27 -4.04
CA MET A 112 2.97 1.05 -4.63
C MET A 112 2.87 1.07 -6.17
N ALA A 113 1.78 1.62 -6.71
CA ALA A 113 1.59 1.71 -8.14
C ALA A 113 2.67 2.56 -8.83
N SER A 114 2.98 3.71 -8.24
CA SER A 114 4.02 4.61 -8.72
C SER A 114 5.45 4.04 -8.63
N ILE A 115 5.75 3.26 -7.59
CA ILE A 115 7.06 2.59 -7.46
C ILE A 115 7.24 1.59 -8.61
N VAL A 116 6.24 0.73 -8.87
CA VAL A 116 6.34 -0.23 -9.99
C VAL A 116 6.43 0.48 -11.34
N ALA A 117 5.67 1.56 -11.54
CA ALA A 117 5.78 2.36 -12.76
C ALA A 117 7.21 2.87 -12.96
N THR A 118 7.82 3.41 -11.90
CA THR A 118 9.21 3.89 -11.94
C THR A 118 10.23 2.78 -12.17
N MET A 119 10.01 1.59 -11.60
CA MET A 119 10.85 0.41 -11.86
C MET A 119 10.73 -0.02 -13.32
N LEU A 120 9.51 -0.03 -13.87
CA LEU A 120 9.26 -0.34 -15.27
C LEU A 120 9.93 0.69 -16.20
N THR A 121 9.87 1.98 -15.87
CA THR A 121 10.57 3.02 -16.63
C THR A 121 12.08 2.82 -16.57
N LYS A 122 12.65 2.42 -15.42
CA LYS A 122 14.08 2.13 -15.29
C LYS A 122 14.50 0.92 -16.12
N THR A 123 13.74 -0.18 -16.11
CA THR A 123 14.04 -1.37 -16.92
C THR A 123 13.87 -1.10 -18.41
N LEU A 124 12.83 -0.37 -18.80
CA LEU A 124 12.63 0.04 -20.20
C LEU A 124 13.74 0.95 -20.70
N ARG A 125 14.25 1.88 -19.87
CA ARG A 125 15.43 2.70 -20.19
C ARG A 125 16.68 1.87 -20.43
N TYR A 126 16.91 0.85 -19.60
CA TYR A 126 18.04 -0.07 -19.78
C TYR A 126 17.94 -0.85 -21.10
N ILE A 127 16.74 -1.28 -21.49
CA ILE A 127 16.51 -2.09 -22.70
C ILE A 127 16.52 -1.24 -23.98
N LYS A 128 15.87 -0.07 -23.98
CA LYS A 128 15.64 0.75 -25.18
C LYS A 128 16.58 1.95 -25.33
N GLY A 129 17.40 2.27 -24.33
CA GLY A 129 18.33 3.41 -24.37
C GLY A 129 17.65 4.78 -24.58
N THR A 130 16.34 4.87 -24.39
CA THR A 130 15.57 6.09 -24.67
C THR A 130 15.79 7.11 -23.56
N ILE A 131 16.19 8.32 -23.94
CA ILE A 131 16.26 9.49 -23.05
C ILE A 131 14.82 9.98 -22.86
N GLU A 132 14.29 9.81 -21.65
CA GLU A 132 12.93 10.22 -21.32
C GLU A 132 12.95 11.62 -20.69
N ASN A 133 12.06 12.48 -21.16
CA ASN A 133 11.90 13.84 -20.64
C ASN A 133 11.21 13.78 -19.27
N ASP A 134 11.55 14.71 -18.35
CA ASP A 134 10.96 14.73 -17.00
C ASP A 134 9.43 14.83 -17.04
N ALA A 135 8.89 15.59 -18.01
CA ALA A 135 7.46 15.71 -18.26
C ALA A 135 6.76 14.37 -18.56
N ARG A 136 7.42 13.45 -19.28
CA ARG A 136 6.85 12.14 -19.59
C ARG A 136 6.87 11.21 -18.37
N SER A 137 7.87 11.37 -17.51
CA SER A 137 7.95 10.64 -16.25
C SER A 137 6.84 11.07 -15.28
N THR A 138 6.51 12.37 -15.22
CA THR A 138 5.39 12.87 -14.41
C THR A 138 4.04 12.39 -14.92
N ASP A 139 3.83 12.37 -16.24
CA ASP A 139 2.59 11.86 -16.84
C ASP A 139 2.40 10.36 -16.55
N LEU A 140 3.48 9.59 -16.63
CA LEU A 140 3.45 8.16 -16.29
C LEU A 140 3.16 7.92 -14.81
N LEU A 141 3.72 8.75 -13.91
CA LEU A 141 3.42 8.68 -12.48
C LEU A 141 1.96 9.04 -12.18
N ALA A 142 1.42 10.06 -12.86
CA ALA A 142 0.00 10.43 -12.75
C ALA A 142 -0.91 9.28 -13.21
N ALA A 143 -0.60 8.66 -14.36
CA ALA A 143 -1.30 7.47 -14.85
C ALA A 143 -1.17 6.26 -13.91
N ALA A 144 -0.02 6.09 -13.25
CA ALA A 144 0.16 5.05 -12.27
C ALA A 144 -0.69 5.28 -11.01
N CYS A 145 -0.85 6.53 -10.59
CA CYS A 145 -1.71 6.89 -9.46
C CYS A 145 -3.19 6.62 -9.76
N THR A 146 -3.69 7.04 -10.92
CA THR A 146 -5.08 6.75 -11.33
C THR A 146 -5.32 5.25 -11.42
N MET A 147 -4.40 4.48 -12.01
CA MET A 147 -4.46 3.01 -12.03
C MET A 147 -4.49 2.41 -10.60
N GLY A 148 -3.68 2.93 -9.68
CA GLY A 148 -3.64 2.43 -8.29
C GLY A 148 -4.96 2.66 -7.55
N VAL A 149 -5.58 3.82 -7.74
CA VAL A 149 -6.90 4.15 -7.18
C VAL A 149 -8.00 3.29 -7.82
N ALA A 150 -7.99 3.14 -9.14
CA ALA A 150 -8.95 2.30 -9.87
C ALA A 150 -8.96 0.85 -9.37
N VAL A 151 -7.76 0.27 -9.15
CA VAL A 151 -7.59 -1.08 -8.62
C VAL A 151 -8.04 -1.20 -7.16
N SER A 152 -7.82 -0.16 -6.35
CA SER A 152 -8.23 -0.15 -4.94
C SER A 152 -9.75 -0.21 -4.78
N TYR A 153 -10.50 0.45 -5.66
CA TYR A 153 -11.96 0.46 -5.68
C TYR A 153 -12.59 -0.68 -6.50
N ALA A 154 -11.78 -1.50 -7.18
CA ALA A 154 -12.24 -2.49 -8.15
C ALA A 154 -13.21 -1.91 -9.21
N ALA A 155 -13.06 -0.61 -9.51
CA ALA A 155 -13.96 0.14 -10.39
C ALA A 155 -13.15 0.68 -11.58
N PRO A 156 -13.22 0.03 -12.76
CA PRO A 156 -12.47 0.49 -13.94
C PRO A 156 -12.92 1.89 -14.41
N ILE A 157 -14.23 2.19 -14.31
CA ILE A 157 -14.81 3.48 -14.76
C ILE A 157 -14.57 4.59 -13.72
N GLY A 158 -14.50 4.25 -12.43
CA GLY A 158 -14.21 5.22 -11.36
C GLY A 158 -12.78 5.76 -11.38
N GLY A 159 -11.87 5.10 -12.11
CA GLY A 159 -10.47 5.51 -12.28
C GLY A 159 -10.18 6.41 -13.48
N GLU A 160 -11.12 6.53 -14.43
CA GLU A 160 -10.97 7.32 -15.66
C GLU A 160 -11.46 8.76 -15.53
N LEU A 161 -12.17 9.11 -14.45
CA LEU A 161 -12.36 10.53 -14.16
C LEU A 161 -10.95 11.11 -13.94
N PRO A 162 -10.52 12.15 -14.69
CA PRO A 162 -9.35 12.92 -14.27
C PRO A 162 -9.57 13.26 -12.80
N PRO A 163 -8.57 13.07 -11.91
CA PRO A 163 -8.76 13.35 -10.50
C PRO A 163 -9.43 14.72 -10.44
N PRO A 164 -10.64 14.85 -9.85
CA PRO A 164 -11.30 16.14 -9.82
C PRO A 164 -10.30 17.14 -9.23
N PRO A 165 -10.36 18.43 -9.57
CA PRO A 165 -9.43 19.41 -9.01
C PRO A 165 -9.38 19.34 -7.47
N SER A 166 -10.43 18.81 -6.82
CA SER A 166 -10.46 18.42 -5.42
C SER A 166 -9.53 17.26 -5.02
N CYS A 167 -9.34 16.20 -5.82
CA CYS A 167 -8.31 15.17 -5.62
C CYS A 167 -6.90 15.70 -5.91
N LEU A 168 -6.72 16.67 -6.82
CA LEU A 168 -5.43 17.38 -6.99
C LEU A 168 -5.17 18.42 -5.88
N GLN A 169 -6.22 18.91 -5.22
CA GLN A 169 -6.13 19.79 -4.05
C GLN A 169 -5.98 19.01 -2.74
N SER A 170 -6.57 17.81 -2.62
CA SER A 170 -6.52 16.94 -1.43
C SER A 170 -5.46 15.83 -1.47
N MET A 171 -4.93 15.43 -2.64
CA MET A 171 -3.64 14.74 -2.76
C MET A 171 -2.55 15.74 -2.60
#